data_AF-A0A2H1EHT4-F1
#
_entry.id   AF-A0A2H1EHT4-F1
#
_cell.length_a   1.000
_cell.length_b   1.000
_cell.length_c   1.000
_cell.angle_alpha   90.00
_cell.angle_beta   90.00
_cell.angle_gamma   90.00
#
_symmetry.space_group_name_H-M   'P 1'
#
loop_
_entity.id
_entity.type
_entity.pdbx_description
1 polymer ?
#
loop_
_entity_poly.entity_id
_entity_poly.type
_entity_poly.pdbx_seq_one_letter_code
_entity_poly.pdbx_strand_id
1 'polypeptide(L)'
;MIYKERKITQADLEKLLKILDTDEGIRIDNEDEHVFVNKTAKRYCIDISNGAKDEFHYRDSVEDTLNFLKKYIRNTSELFAY
;
A
#
# COMPACT_ATOMS: atom_id res chain seq x y z
N MET A 1 16.90 5.09 -11.00
CA MET A 1 16.00 6.11 -10.45
C MET A 1 16.13 6.06 -8.93
N ILE A 2 16.27 7.21 -8.26
CA ILE A 2 16.15 7.29 -6.79
C ILE A 2 14.68 7.56 -6.54
N TYR A 3 13.93 6.56 -6.08
CA TYR A 3 12.54 6.76 -5.67
C TYR A 3 12.53 7.71 -4.47
N LYS A 4 11.83 8.84 -4.60
CA LYS A 4 11.69 9.82 -3.53
C LYS A 4 10.50 9.42 -2.69
N GLU A 5 10.77 8.81 -1.54
CA GLU A 5 9.76 8.59 -0.52
C GLU A 5 9.07 9.91 -0.15
N ARG A 6 7.74 9.92 -0.21
CA ARG A 6 6.92 11.02 0.31
C ARG A 6 5.92 10.48 1.32
N LYS A 7 5.81 11.16 2.47
CA LYS A 7 4.75 10.89 3.43
C LYS A 7 3.41 11.36 2.87
N ILE A 8 2.37 10.54 2.97
CA ILE A 8 1.04 10.81 2.42
C ILE A 8 -0.03 10.69 3.50
N THR A 9 -1.21 11.26 3.26
CA THR A 9 -2.37 11.07 4.14
C THR A 9 -3.26 9.93 3.66
N GLN A 10 -4.20 9.47 4.49
CA GLN A 10 -5.24 8.53 4.06
C GLN A 10 -6.11 9.09 2.92
N ALA A 11 -6.31 10.41 2.84
CA ALA A 11 -7.07 11.02 1.75
C ALA A 11 -6.29 10.96 0.42
N ASP A 12 -4.96 10.96 0.48
CA ASP A 12 -4.11 10.80 -0.70
C ASP A 12 -4.04 9.34 -1.15
N LEU A 13 -4.12 8.38 -0.23
CA LEU A 13 -4.07 6.94 -0.53
C LEU A 13 -5.05 6.54 -1.64
N GLU A 14 -6.32 6.97 -1.54
CA GLU A 14 -7.33 6.63 -2.55
C GLU A 14 -6.99 7.23 -3.92
N LYS A 15 -6.53 8.49 -3.95
CA LYS A 15 -6.13 9.16 -5.18
C LYS A 15 -4.92 8.47 -5.81
N LEU A 16 -3.97 8.07 -4.99
CA LEU A 16 -2.74 7.41 -5.43
C LEU A 16 -3.03 6.02 -5.96
N LEU A 17 -3.84 5.20 -5.28
CA LEU A 17 -4.23 3.89 -5.81
C LEU A 17 -4.85 3.98 -7.20
N LYS A 18 -5.61 5.03 -7.52
CA LYS A 18 -6.21 5.23 -8.85
C LYS A 18 -5.16 5.48 -9.94
N ILE A 19 -4.08 6.19 -9.61
CA ILE A 19 -3.05 6.62 -10.57
C ILE A 19 -1.75 5.82 -10.46
N LEU A 20 -1.65 4.89 -9.51
CA LEU A 20 -0.46 4.09 -9.24
C LEU A 20 -0.02 3.38 -10.52
N ASP A 21 1.24 3.57 -10.89
CA ASP A 21 1.86 2.86 -12.01
C ASP A 21 2.57 1.57 -11.53
N THR A 22 3.12 0.81 -12.46
CA THR A 22 3.74 -0.50 -12.24
C THR A 22 5.10 -0.44 -11.56
N ASP A 23 5.75 0.72 -11.61
CA ASP A 23 7.02 1.01 -10.96
C ASP A 23 6.88 1.82 -9.66
N GLU A 24 5.65 2.19 -9.30
CA GLU A 24 5.32 2.91 -8.06
C GLU A 24 4.83 1.96 -6.97
N GLY A 25 4.88 2.43 -5.73
CA GLY A 25 4.41 1.67 -4.58
C GLY A 25 3.94 2.55 -3.43
N ILE A 26 3.13 1.95 -2.56
CA ILE A 26 2.64 2.58 -1.33
C ILE A 26 3.04 1.68 -0.16
N ARG A 27 3.67 2.26 0.85
CA ARG A 27 3.99 1.57 2.11
C ARG A 27 3.12 2.13 3.24
N ILE A 28 2.62 1.24 4.09
CA ILE A 28 1.92 1.55 5.32
C ILE A 28 2.72 0.91 6.44
N ASP A 29 3.30 1.73 7.30
CA ASP A 29 4.06 1.29 8.46
C ASP A 29 3.19 1.35 9.70
N ASN A 30 3.04 0.21 10.35
CA ASN A 30 2.50 0.07 11.69
C ASN A 30 3.62 -0.35 12.64
N GLU A 31 3.35 -0.37 13.95
CA GLU A 31 4.36 -0.70 14.97
C GLU A 31 4.98 -2.10 14.77
N ASP A 32 4.18 -3.10 14.38
CA ASP A 32 4.60 -4.51 14.28
C ASP A 32 4.40 -5.12 12.88
N GLU A 33 3.89 -4.33 11.92
CA GLU A 33 3.57 -4.82 10.58
C GLU A 33 3.80 -3.73 9.52
N HIS A 34 4.23 -4.15 8.33
CA HIS A 34 4.41 -3.31 7.17
C HIS A 34 3.53 -3.84 6.05
N VAL A 35 2.75 -2.95 5.42
CA VAL A 35 1.96 -3.28 4.24
C VAL A 35 2.54 -2.55 3.05
N PHE A 36 2.92 -3.28 2.01
CA PHE A 36 3.37 -2.72 0.75
C PHE A 36 2.35 -3.02 -0.34
N VAL A 37 2.01 -2.01 -1.13
CA VAL A 37 1.08 -2.11 -2.24
C VAL A 37 1.77 -1.67 -3.51
N ASN A 38 1.73 -2.53 -4.52
CA ASN A 38 2.08 -2.16 -5.88
C ASN A 38 0.92 -2.45 -6.83
N LYS A 39 1.02 -1.92 -8.04
CA LYS A 39 0.12 -2.29 -9.13
C LYS A 39 0.90 -3.10 -10.15
N THR A 40 0.33 -4.19 -10.59
CA THR A 40 0.77 -4.91 -11.79
C THR A 40 -0.11 -4.50 -12.97
N ALA A 41 0.25 -4.89 -14.19
CA ALA A 41 -0.55 -4.59 -15.39
C ALA A 41 -2.04 -5.01 -15.31
N LYS A 42 -2.43 -5.87 -14.34
CA LYS A 42 -3.79 -6.40 -14.21
C LYS A 42 -4.45 -6.17 -12.85
N ARG A 43 -3.69 -5.99 -11.78
CA ARG A 43 -4.20 -6.04 -10.39
C ARG A 43 -3.24 -5.43 -9.38
N TYR A 44 -3.72 -5.12 -8.19
CA TYR A 44 -2.90 -4.72 -7.05
C TYR A 44 -2.31 -5.94 -6.35
N CYS A 45 -1.02 -5.91 -6.07
CA CYS A 45 -0.37 -6.85 -5.17
C CYS A 45 -0.18 -6.15 -3.83
N ILE A 46 -0.57 -6.83 -2.77
CA ILE A 46 -0.47 -6.34 -1.41
C ILE A 46 0.39 -7.35 -0.66
N ASP A 47 1.53 -6.90 -0.16
CA ASP A 47 2.43 -7.65 0.68
C ASP A 47 2.26 -7.18 2.12
N ILE A 48 2.02 -8.10 3.05
CA ILE A 48 1.91 -7.83 4.48
C ILE A 48 3.05 -8.58 5.17
N SER A 49 3.99 -7.82 5.70
CA SER A 49 5.14 -8.34 6.43
C SER A 49 5.00 -8.05 7.91
N ASN A 50 5.12 -9.06 8.76
CA ASN A 50 5.12 -8.92 10.23
C ASN A 50 6.49 -9.28 10.85
N GLY A 51 7.57 -9.10 10.08
CA GLY A 51 8.95 -9.37 10.50
C GLY A 51 9.34 -10.85 10.53
N ALA A 52 8.39 -11.78 10.55
CA ALA A 52 8.64 -13.23 10.52
C ALA A 52 8.20 -13.89 9.20
N LYS A 53 7.23 -13.30 8.50
CA LYS A 53 6.62 -13.85 7.30
C LYS A 53 5.99 -12.75 6.46
N ASP A 54 5.95 -13.01 5.16
CA ASP A 54 5.26 -12.19 4.17
C ASP A 54 3.97 -12.90 3.70
N GLU A 55 2.86 -12.16 3.67
CA GLU A 55 1.58 -12.60 3.11
C GLU A 55 1.20 -11.79 1.88
N PHE A 56 1.00 -12.47 0.75
CA PHE A 56 0.61 -11.84 -0.50
C PHE A 56 -0.89 -11.94 -0.75
N HIS A 57 -1.51 -10.81 -1.02
CA HIS A 57 -2.91 -10.69 -1.43
C HIS A 57 -3.03 -9.97 -2.76
N TYR A 58 -4.00 -10.40 -3.56
CA TYR A 58 -4.28 -9.83 -4.87
C TYR A 58 -5.69 -9.24 -4.90
N ARG A 59 -5.83 -8.06 -5.50
CA ARG A 59 -7.10 -7.35 -5.65
C ARG A 59 -7.20 -6.72 -7.04
N ASP A 60 -8.37 -6.83 -7.66
CA ASP A 60 -8.55 -6.42 -9.05
C ASP A 60 -9.11 -5.00 -9.20
N SER A 61 -9.56 -4.37 -8.11
CA SER A 61 -10.13 -3.03 -8.12
C SER A 61 -9.52 -2.11 -7.05
N VAL A 62 -9.58 -0.80 -7.30
CA VAL A 62 -9.17 0.22 -6.32
C VAL A 62 -10.02 0.13 -5.05
N GLU A 63 -11.33 -0.07 -5.21
CA GLU A 63 -12.28 -0.13 -4.10
C GLU A 63 -12.01 -1.32 -3.19
N ASP A 64 -11.80 -2.52 -3.76
CA ASP A 64 -11.48 -3.72 -2.99
C ASP A 64 -10.12 -3.57 -2.29
N THR A 65 -9.14 -2.98 -2.97
CA THR A 65 -7.82 -2.69 -2.40
C THR A 65 -7.95 -1.73 -1.22
N LEU A 66 -8.67 -0.62 -1.38
CA LEU A 66 -8.87 0.36 -0.32
C LEU A 66 -9.62 -0.25 0.88
N ASN A 67 -10.70 -1.00 0.63
CA ASN A 67 -11.47 -1.67 1.68
C ASN A 67 -10.66 -2.74 2.41
N PHE A 68 -9.72 -3.39 1.71
CA PHE A 68 -8.77 -4.29 2.35
C PHE A 68 -7.78 -3.53 3.23
N LEU A 69 -7.12 -2.48 2.71
CA LEU A 69 -6.12 -1.70 3.44
C LEU A 69 -6.68 -0.99 4.67
N LYS A 70 -7.94 -0.55 4.65
CA LYS A 70 -8.62 0.04 5.82
C LYS A 70 -8.59 -0.84 7.07
N LYS A 71 -8.46 -2.16 6.92
CA LYS A 71 -8.34 -3.10 8.05
C LYS A 71 -6.97 -3.06 8.72
N TYR A 72 -5.95 -2.61 7.99
CA TYR A 72 -4.55 -2.56 8.41
C TYR A 72 -4.09 -1.14 8.73
N ILE A 73 -4.84 -0.11 8.33
CA ILE A 73 -4.52 1.28 8.69
C ILE A 73 -5.06 1.57 10.09
N ARG A 74 -4.15 1.80 11.02
CA ARG A 74 -4.37 2.24 12.40
C ARG A 74 -4.21 3.77 12.50
N ASN A 75 -4.63 4.36 13.61
CA ASN A 75 -4.44 5.81 13.84
C ASN A 75 -2.96 6.22 13.94
N THR A 76 -2.10 5.27 14.31
CA THR A 76 -0.64 5.46 14.42
C THR A 76 0.10 5.11 13.14
N SER A 77 -0.59 4.65 12.09
CA SER A 77 0.05 4.26 10.84
C SER A 77 0.71 5.44 10.14
N GLU A 78 1.90 5.22 9.61
CA GLU A 78 2.56 6.14 8.70
C GLU A 78 2.43 5.62 7.27
N LEU A 79 2.02 6.50 6.35
CA LEU A 79 1.83 6.12 4.95
C LEU A 79 2.87 6.83 4.08
N PHE A 80 3.44 6.09 3.14
CA PHE A 80 4.46 6.56 2.22
C PHE A 80 4.14 6.15 0.80
N ALA A 81 4.53 6.97 -0.17
CA ALA A 81 4.48 6.64 -1.60
C ALA A 81 5.87 6.81 -2.23
N TYR A 82 6.16 5.98 -3.23
CA TYR A 82 7.43 5.90 -3.95
C TYR A 82 7.23 6.18 -5.43
#